data_AF-A0A532V3T9-F1
#
_entry.id   AF-A0A532V3T9-F1
#
_cell.length_a   1.000
_cell.length_b   1.000
_cell.length_c   1.000
_cell.angle_alpha   90.00
_cell.angle_beta   90.00
_cell.angle_gamma   90.00
#
_symmetry.space_group_name_H-M   'P 1'
#
loop_
_entity.id
_entity.type
_entity.pdbx_description
1 polymer ?
#
loop_
_entity_poly.entity_id
_entity_poly.type
_entity_poly.pdbx_seq_one_letter_code
_entity_poly.pdbx_strand_id
1 'polypeptide(L)'
;MDDFFNQLTPEQQREDRKLRTLQRLVDSAGRRVVTGQLNKRQALTLAEETRSSAEAIIPDQMKLYDMIYGSRFRYWIEHFCEDGRDNS
;
A
#
# COMPACT_ATOMS: atom_id res chain seq x y z
N MET A 1 8.80 -20.07 -9.27
CA MET A 1 7.75 -20.14 -8.23
C MET A 1 8.45 -20.74 -7.02
N ASP A 2 8.38 -20.11 -5.84
CA ASP A 2 9.18 -20.54 -4.68
C ASP A 2 8.85 -22.00 -4.31
N ASP A 3 9.86 -22.85 -4.13
CA ASP A 3 9.68 -24.27 -3.79
C ASP A 3 8.87 -24.47 -2.49
N PHE A 4 8.90 -23.48 -1.61
CA PHE A 4 8.12 -23.43 -0.37
C PHE A 4 6.61 -23.23 -0.61
N PHE A 5 6.23 -22.42 -1.61
CA PHE A 5 4.82 -22.16 -1.93
C PHE A 5 4.09 -23.44 -2.34
N ASN A 6 4.77 -24.32 -3.08
CA ASN A 6 4.21 -25.59 -3.56
C ASN A 6 4.00 -26.62 -2.43
N GLN A 7 4.59 -26.39 -1.26
CA GLN A 7 4.43 -27.23 -0.07
C GLN A 7 3.28 -26.77 0.86
N LEU A 8 2.71 -25.59 0.60
CA LEU A 8 1.61 -25.02 1.39
C LEU A 8 0.27 -25.70 1.07
N THR A 9 -0.62 -25.75 2.05
CA THR A 9 -2.01 -26.14 1.82
C THR A 9 -2.72 -25.15 0.89
N PRO A 10 -3.81 -25.53 0.19
CA PRO A 10 -4.55 -24.61 -0.66
C PRO A 10 -5.01 -23.33 0.05
N GLU A 11 -5.32 -23.41 1.35
CA GLU A 11 -5.67 -22.25 2.18
C GLU A 11 -4.46 -21.32 2.41
N GLN A 12 -3.33 -21.90 2.81
CA GLN A 12 -2.09 -21.14 3.01
C GLN A 12 -1.61 -20.49 1.71
N GLN A 13 -1.76 -21.17 0.57
CA GLN A 13 -1.47 -20.61 -0.75
C GLN A 13 -2.37 -19.41 -1.09
N ARG A 14 -3.66 -19.45 -0.71
CA ARG A 14 -4.58 -18.31 -0.90
C ARG A 14 -4.17 -17.12 -0.05
N GLU A 15 -3.84 -17.35 1.23
CA GLU A 15 -3.37 -16.29 2.12
C GLU A 15 -2.04 -15.69 1.65
N ASP A 16 -1.07 -16.51 1.24
CA ASP A 16 0.19 -16.03 0.67
C ASP A 16 -0.05 -15.17 -0.58
N ARG A 17 -0.97 -15.57 -1.47
CA ARG A 17 -1.36 -14.75 -2.63
C ARG A 17 -1.94 -13.40 -2.23
N LYS A 18 -2.83 -13.35 -1.22
CA LYS A 18 -3.38 -12.09 -0.71
C LYS A 18 -2.26 -11.18 -0.20
N LEU A 19 -1.36 -11.71 0.63
CA LEU A 19 -0.24 -10.95 1.18
C LEU A 19 0.71 -10.43 0.10
N ARG A 20 1.04 -11.24 -0.91
CA ARG A 20 1.86 -10.81 -2.04
C ARG A 20 1.18 -9.72 -2.87
N THR A 21 -0.13 -9.84 -3.09
CA THR A 21 -0.91 -8.81 -3.78
C THR A 21 -0.92 -7.50 -2.98
N LEU A 22 -1.16 -7.58 -1.67
CA LEU A 22 -1.13 -6.42 -0.77
C LEU A 22 0.24 -5.75 -0.77
N GLN A 23 1.32 -6.52 -0.66
CA GLN A 23 2.68 -6.00 -0.68
C GLN A 23 2.96 -5.24 -1.98
N ARG A 24 2.61 -5.82 -3.14
CA ARG A 24 2.82 -5.17 -4.44
C ARG A 24 2.01 -3.88 -4.58
N LEU A 25 0.77 -3.88 -4.08
CA LEU A 25 -0.11 -2.72 -4.06
C LEU A 25 0.56 -1.56 -3.29
N VAL A 26 0.98 -1.82 -2.06
CA VAL A 26 1.61 -0.80 -1.20
C VAL A 26 2.96 -0.35 -1.76
N ASP A 27 3.80 -1.28 -2.21
CA ASP A 27 5.12 -0.95 -2.77
C ASP A 27 5.00 -0.08 -4.03
N SER A 28 3.99 -0.35 -4.86
CA SER A 28 3.70 0.47 -6.04
C SER A 28 3.28 1.89 -5.67
N ALA A 29 2.34 2.02 -4.73
CA ALA A 29 1.89 3.32 -4.23
C ALA A 29 3.04 4.10 -3.58
N GLY A 30 3.83 3.44 -2.73
CA GLY A 30 5.00 4.03 -2.07
C GLY A 30 6.03 4.56 -3.07
N ARG A 31 6.33 3.82 -4.14
CA ARG A 31 7.23 4.32 -5.21
C ARG A 31 6.72 5.60 -5.86
N ARG A 32 5.41 5.71 -6.13
CA ARG A 32 4.83 6.93 -6.73
C ARG A 32 4.94 8.14 -5.81
N VAL A 33 4.79 7.94 -4.50
CA VAL A 33 4.98 9.00 -3.49
C VAL A 33 6.45 9.40 -3.40
N VAL A 34 7.35 8.42 -3.23
CA VAL A 34 8.79 8.66 -2.99
C VAL A 34 9.53 9.24 -4.20
N THR A 35 9.07 8.96 -5.42
CA THR A 35 9.68 9.52 -6.64
C THR A 35 9.35 11.00 -6.86
N GLY A 36 8.57 11.64 -5.97
CA GLY A 36 8.24 13.06 -6.04
C GLY A 36 7.29 13.42 -7.19
N GLN A 37 6.66 12.43 -7.82
CA GLN A 37 5.72 12.64 -8.93
C GLN A 37 4.35 13.18 -8.47
N LEU A 38 4.12 13.21 -7.16
CA LEU A 38 2.85 13.59 -6.55
C LEU A 38 3.08 14.73 -5.55
N ASN A 39 2.20 15.73 -5.59
CA ASN A 39 2.08 16.69 -4.48
C ASN A 39 1.35 16.05 -3.28
N LYS A 40 1.36 16.71 -2.12
CA LYS A 40 0.74 16.13 -0.90
C LYS A 40 -0.73 15.76 -1.09
N ARG A 41 -1.53 16.57 -1.79
CA ARG A 41 -2.95 16.25 -2.04
C ARG A 41 -3.10 14.96 -2.84
N GLN A 42 -2.36 14.85 -3.95
CA GLN A 42 -2.39 13.65 -4.79
C GLN A 42 -1.88 12.42 -4.05
N ALA A 43 -0.86 12.57 -3.21
CA ALA A 43 -0.30 11.48 -2.43
C ALA A 43 -1.24 11.00 -1.31
N LEU A 44 -1.98 11.92 -0.67
CA LEU A 44 -3.05 11.57 0.28
C LEU A 44 -4.19 10.82 -0.40
N THR A 45 -4.65 11.27 -1.57
CA THR A 45 -5.66 10.55 -2.36
C THR A 45 -5.19 9.15 -2.71
N LEU A 46 -3.94 9.00 -3.18
CA LEU A 46 -3.37 7.69 -3.49
C LEU A 46 -3.30 6.78 -2.26
N ALA A 47 -2.96 7.32 -1.08
CA ALA A 47 -2.92 6.54 0.16
C ALA A 47 -4.32 6.01 0.53
N GLU A 48 -5.37 6.82 0.37
CA GLU A 48 -6.74 6.39 0.62
C GLU A 48 -7.20 5.34 -0.40
N GLU A 49 -6.93 5.54 -1.69
CA GLU A 49 -7.23 4.54 -2.75
C GLU A 49 -6.53 3.20 -2.50
N THR A 50 -5.28 3.27 -2.03
CA THR A 50 -4.49 2.08 -1.65
C THR A 50 -5.14 1.38 -0.46
N ARG A 51 -5.60 2.15 0.54
CA ARG A 51 -6.31 1.63 1.71
C ARG A 51 -7.63 0.94 1.32
N SER A 52 -8.45 1.56 0.48
CA SER A 52 -9.70 0.94 0.00
C SER A 52 -9.42 -0.34 -0.80
N SER A 53 -8.35 -0.35 -1.59
CA SER A 53 -7.92 -1.55 -2.32
C SER A 53 -7.40 -2.66 -1.39
N ALA A 54 -6.72 -2.29 -0.31
CA ALA A 54 -6.27 -3.24 0.71
C ALA A 54 -7.46 -3.89 1.45
N GLU A 55 -8.52 -3.12 1.74
CA GLU A 55 -9.74 -3.63 2.38
C GLU A 55 -10.43 -4.72 1.57
N ALA A 56 -10.38 -4.63 0.24
CA ALA A 56 -10.89 -5.70 -0.63
C ALA A 56 -10.02 -6.98 -0.60
N ILE A 57 -8.74 -6.89 -0.20
CA ILE A 57 -7.79 -8.02 -0.15
C ILE A 57 -7.79 -8.69 1.23
N ILE A 58 -7.78 -7.89 2.29
CA ILE A 58 -7.61 -8.31 3.70
C ILE A 58 -8.61 -7.59 4.63
N PRO A 59 -9.93 -7.76 4.44
CA PRO A 59 -10.94 -7.00 5.18
C PRO A 59 -10.87 -7.19 6.70
N ASP A 60 -10.45 -8.38 7.14
CA ASP A 60 -10.30 -8.78 8.53
C ASP A 60 -9.02 -8.24 9.21
N GLN A 61 -8.05 -7.74 8.43
CA GLN A 61 -6.74 -7.30 8.93
C GLN A 61 -6.52 -5.78 8.78
N MET A 62 -7.57 -5.01 8.46
CA MET A 62 -7.43 -3.57 8.20
C MET A 62 -6.87 -2.77 9.39
N LYS A 63 -7.14 -3.19 10.63
CA LYS A 63 -6.52 -2.56 11.80
C LYS A 63 -5.00 -2.70 11.80
N LEU A 64 -4.49 -3.87 11.41
CA LEU A 64 -3.05 -4.13 11.31
C LEU A 64 -2.45 -3.36 10.12
N TYR A 65 -3.17 -3.33 8.98
CA TYR A 65 -2.80 -2.53 7.83
C TYR A 65 -2.63 -1.06 8.20
N ASP A 66 -3.63 -0.44 8.84
CA ASP A 66 -3.61 0.97 9.21
C ASP A 66 -2.45 1.30 10.17
N MET A 67 -2.15 0.39 11.10
CA MET A 67 -1.01 0.54 12.02
C MET A 67 0.34 0.57 11.30
N ILE A 68 0.57 -0.37 10.38
CA ILE A 68 1.85 -0.52 9.67
C ILE A 68 1.96 0.51 8.54
N TYR A 69 0.99 0.52 7.64
CA TYR A 69 1.05 1.27 6.39
C TYR A 69 0.51 2.68 6.52
N GLY A 70 -0.45 2.95 7.40
CA GLY A 70 -0.92 4.32 7.65
C GLY A 70 0.21 5.22 8.13
N SER A 71 0.99 4.76 9.10
CA SER A 71 2.18 5.46 9.59
C SER A 71 3.24 5.65 8.49
N ARG A 72 3.42 4.64 7.63
CA ARG A 72 4.40 4.67 6.54
C ARG A 72 4.01 5.63 5.42
N PHE A 73 2.74 5.65 5.01
CA PHE A 73 2.23 6.62 4.05
C PHE A 73 2.35 8.04 4.57
N ARG A 74 2.00 8.27 5.85
CA ARG A 74 2.18 9.59 6.48
C ARG A 74 3.63 10.05 6.38
N TYR A 75 4.58 9.22 6.79
CA TYR A 75 6.00 9.51 6.67
C TYR A 75 6.40 9.84 5.23
N TRP A 76 6.01 9.01 4.26
CA TRP A 76 6.36 9.25 2.85
C TRP A 76 5.79 10.55 2.30
N ILE A 77 4.53 10.87 2.61
CA ILE A 77 3.88 12.10 2.14
C ILE A 77 4.57 13.32 2.75
N GLU A 78 4.89 13.27 4.05
CA GLU A 78 5.56 14.38 4.74
C GLU A 78 6.98 14.65 4.22
N HIS A 79 7.72 13.60 3.84
CA HIS A 79 9.14 13.72 3.50
C HIS A 79 9.43 13.83 2.00
N PHE A 80 8.53 13.35 1.14
CA PHE A 80 8.77 13.28 -0.31
C PHE A 80 7.79 14.11 -1.14
N CYS A 81 6.71 14.61 -0.56
CA CYS A 81 5.73 15.42 -1.28
C CYS A 81 5.74 16.86 -0.77
N GLU A 82 5.88 17.80 -1.71
CA GLU A 82 5.72 19.22 -1.43
C GLU A 82 4.23 19.60 -1.36
N ASP A 83 3.93 20.67 -0.61
CA ASP A 83 2.62 21.31 -0.67
C ASP A 83 2.43 21.86 -2.09
N GLY A 84 1.57 21.21 -2.86
CA GLY A 84 1.26 21.65 -4.21
C GLY A 84 0.68 23.06 -4.14
N ARG A 85 1.38 24.05 -4.69
CA ARG A 85 0.71 25.29 -5.10
C ARG A 85 -0.27 24.88 -6.19
N ASP A 86 -1.55 24.89 -5.87
CA ASP A 86 -2.61 24.83 -6.87
C ASP A 86 -2.36 26.03 -7.81
N ASN A 87 -1.80 25.78 -9.00
CA ASN A 87 -1.90 26.77 -10.08
C ASN A 87 -3.38 26.79 -10.45
N SER A 88 -4.06 27.83 -9.96
CA SER A 88 -5.41 28.22 -10.35
C SER A 88 -5.50 28.50 -11.84
#